data_AF-A0A0X3PQJ0-F1
#
_entry.id   AF-A0A0X3PQJ0-F1
#
_cell.length_a   1.000
_cell.length_b   1.000
_cell.length_c   1.000
_cell.angle_alpha   90.00
_cell.angle_beta   90.00
_cell.angle_gamma   90.00
#
_symmetry.space_group_name_H-M   'P 1'
#
loop_
_entity.id
_entity.type
_entity.pdbx_description
1 polymer ?
#
loop_
_entity_poly.entity_id
_entity_poly.type
_entity_poly.pdbx_seq_one_letter_code
_entity_poly.pdbx_strand_id
1 'polypeptide(L)'
;MTTDRIDVVTTSPTLFSEDIFKFWIDGMTVDECVKALQNHPDVTQFSLTPDLLRSSINDEYAQFSLLEPAMHHPDTFVSPPSRCFLDVRTRRHLVSQYYSLDDSVLRELTGSKLSTRFRRDLTEVAERSGVRLNSCRRQYENLRRVARLAEDSPGKLTDIIKKFFVLPQSLAEAYTAMIFISANR
;
A
#
# COMPACT_ATOMS: atom_id res chain seq x y z
N MET A 1 40.64 -26.77 10.72
CA MET A 1 40.04 -26.22 9.48
C MET A 1 38.69 -25.65 9.84
N THR A 2 38.63 -24.35 10.13
CA THR A 2 37.38 -23.62 10.31
C THR A 2 36.86 -23.29 8.92
N THR A 3 35.71 -23.84 8.56
CA THR A 3 35.01 -23.52 7.31
C THR A 3 34.51 -22.08 7.41
N ASP A 4 35.21 -21.15 6.75
CA ASP A 4 34.70 -19.80 6.49
C ASP A 4 33.43 -19.93 5.66
N ARG A 5 32.27 -19.77 6.31
CA ARG A 5 30.98 -19.71 5.65
C ARG A 5 30.78 -18.28 5.18
N ILE A 6 30.99 -18.06 3.90
CA ILE A 6 30.66 -16.79 3.24
C ILE A 6 29.24 -16.92 2.69
N ASP A 7 28.29 -16.22 3.32
CA ASP A 7 26.96 -16.01 2.76
C ASP A 7 27.05 -14.87 1.73
N VAL A 8 27.10 -15.23 0.44
CA VAL A 8 27.05 -14.25 -0.66
C VAL A 8 25.65 -14.29 -1.24
N VAL A 9 24.88 -13.23 -0.99
CA VAL A 9 23.65 -12.97 -1.75
C VAL A 9 23.99 -11.93 -2.81
N THR A 10 24.30 -12.40 -4.02
CA THR A 10 24.28 -11.56 -5.22
C THR A 10 22.88 -11.58 -5.79
N THR A 11 22.03 -10.66 -5.34
CA THR A 11 20.77 -10.36 -6.04
C THR A 11 20.92 -9.04 -6.76
N SER A 12 20.55 -9.03 -8.05
CA SER A 12 20.35 -7.81 -8.80
C SER A 12 19.39 -6.89 -8.03
N PRO A 13 19.62 -5.56 -8.00
CA PRO A 13 18.67 -4.66 -7.37
C PRO A 13 17.29 -4.89 -7.98
N THR A 14 16.30 -5.20 -7.15
CA THR A 14 14.90 -5.25 -7.60
C THR A 14 14.54 -3.82 -7.99
N LEU A 15 14.48 -3.57 -9.31
CA LEU A 15 13.97 -2.32 -9.84
C LEU A 15 12.47 -2.29 -9.60
N PHE A 16 12.01 -1.22 -8.98
CA PHE A 16 10.64 -1.05 -8.56
C PHE A 16 10.07 0.13 -9.35
N SER A 17 9.03 -0.10 -10.16
CA SER A 17 8.34 0.99 -10.83
C SER A 17 7.30 1.62 -9.90
N GLU A 18 7.51 2.89 -9.56
CA GLU A 18 6.57 3.65 -8.73
C GLU A 18 5.20 3.78 -9.41
N ASP A 19 5.16 3.95 -10.72
CA ASP A 19 3.92 4.07 -11.50
C ASP A 19 3.14 2.75 -11.50
N ILE A 20 3.82 1.61 -11.68
CA ILE A 20 3.16 0.30 -11.69
C ILE A 20 2.62 -0.02 -10.30
N PHE A 21 3.35 0.32 -9.23
CA PHE A 21 2.83 0.20 -7.88
C PHE A 21 1.61 1.09 -7.64
N LYS A 22 1.65 2.32 -8.14
CA LYS A 22 0.51 3.24 -8.07
C LYS A 22 -0.72 2.64 -8.77
N PHE A 23 -0.57 2.11 -9.97
CA PHE A 23 -1.66 1.46 -10.69
C PHE A 23 -2.20 0.23 -9.95
N TRP A 24 -1.32 -0.54 -9.32
CA TRP A 24 -1.69 -1.69 -8.51
C TRP A 24 -2.53 -1.28 -7.29
N ILE A 25 -2.08 -0.29 -6.50
CA ILE A 25 -2.83 0.20 -5.34
C ILE A 25 -4.14 0.90 -5.73
N ASP A 26 -4.18 1.53 -6.90
CA ASP A 26 -5.37 2.16 -7.47
C ASP A 26 -6.35 1.10 -8.02
N GLY A 27 -5.94 -0.16 -8.13
CA GLY A 27 -6.78 -1.29 -8.50
C GLY A 27 -6.95 -1.47 -10.02
N MET A 28 -6.03 -0.93 -10.81
CA MET A 28 -6.03 -1.13 -12.27
C MET A 28 -5.64 -2.56 -12.63
N THR A 29 -6.26 -3.11 -13.66
CA THR A 29 -5.89 -4.41 -14.22
C THR A 29 -4.62 -4.30 -15.05
N VAL A 30 -3.95 -5.42 -15.28
CA VAL A 30 -2.74 -5.47 -16.12
C VAL A 30 -3.04 -4.95 -17.53
N ASP A 31 -4.20 -5.28 -18.10
CA ASP A 31 -4.64 -4.77 -19.41
C ASP A 31 -4.74 -3.24 -19.46
N GLU A 32 -5.26 -2.63 -18.40
CA GLU A 32 -5.39 -1.18 -18.30
C GLU A 32 -4.02 -0.51 -18.14
N CYS A 33 -3.12 -1.12 -17.37
CA CYS A 33 -1.75 -0.64 -17.21
C CYS A 33 -0.97 -0.71 -18.52
N VAL A 34 -1.08 -1.82 -19.26
CA VAL A 34 -0.46 -1.96 -20.59
C VAL A 34 -0.93 -0.84 -21.52
N LYS A 35 -2.24 -0.56 -21.55
CA LYS A 35 -2.79 0.53 -22.37
C LYS A 35 -2.29 1.91 -21.91
N ALA A 36 -2.19 2.14 -20.61
CA ALA A 36 -1.70 3.39 -20.05
C ALA A 36 -0.21 3.63 -20.35
N LEU A 37 0.60 2.57 -20.33
CA LEU A 37 2.06 2.63 -20.51
C LEU A 37 2.53 2.42 -21.95
N GLN A 38 1.63 2.08 -22.88
CA GLN A 38 2.00 1.74 -24.26
C GLN A 38 2.78 2.87 -24.96
N ASN A 39 2.50 4.13 -24.62
CA ASN A 39 3.17 5.31 -25.16
C ASN A 39 4.23 5.91 -24.21
N HIS A 40 4.58 5.20 -23.14
CA HIS A 40 5.57 5.67 -22.18
C HIS A 40 6.95 5.80 -22.85
N PRO A 41 7.74 6.85 -22.56
CA PRO A 41 9.06 7.07 -23.16
C PRO A 41 9.95 5.82 -23.09
N ASP A 42 9.98 5.16 -21.94
CA ASP A 42 10.79 3.95 -21.75
C ASP A 42 10.34 2.78 -22.65
N VAL A 43 9.02 2.59 -22.79
CA VAL A 43 8.46 1.54 -23.66
C VAL A 43 8.85 1.79 -25.11
N THR A 44 8.81 3.05 -25.56
CA THR A 44 9.23 3.42 -26.91
C THR A 44 10.75 3.33 -27.09
N GLN A 45 11.53 3.76 -26.10
CA GLN A 45 12.99 3.75 -26.12
C GLN A 45 13.55 2.34 -26.20
N PHE A 46 12.99 1.41 -25.42
CA PHE A 46 13.42 0.01 -25.39
C PHE A 46 12.67 -0.87 -26.40
N SER A 47 11.77 -0.29 -27.20
CA SER A 47 10.96 -1.01 -28.19
C SER A 47 10.26 -2.25 -27.60
N LEU A 48 9.72 -2.09 -26.39
CA LEU A 48 9.05 -3.17 -25.67
C LEU A 48 7.77 -3.57 -26.40
N THR A 49 7.64 -4.86 -26.73
CA THR A 49 6.40 -5.38 -27.31
C THR A 49 5.27 -5.36 -26.27
N PRO A 50 3.99 -5.24 -26.67
CA PRO A 50 2.88 -5.28 -25.73
C PRO A 50 2.85 -6.53 -24.85
N ASP A 51 3.28 -7.67 -25.38
CA ASP A 51 3.35 -8.94 -24.64
C ASP A 51 4.46 -8.95 -23.60
N LEU A 52 5.63 -8.39 -23.92
CA LEU A 52 6.72 -8.23 -22.96
C LEU A 52 6.33 -7.26 -21.85
N LEU A 53 5.75 -6.12 -22.21
CA LEU A 53 5.24 -5.14 -21.23
C LEU A 53 4.21 -5.77 -20.29
N ARG A 54 3.26 -6.54 -20.84
CA ARG A 54 2.29 -7.29 -20.06
C ARG A 54 2.96 -8.29 -19.11
N SER A 55 3.96 -9.03 -19.57
CA SER A 55 4.69 -9.98 -18.71
C SER A 55 5.38 -9.25 -17.57
N SER A 56 6.09 -8.15 -17.85
CA SER A 56 6.77 -7.36 -16.83
C SER A 56 5.81 -6.80 -15.78
N ILE A 57 4.66 -6.25 -16.20
CA ILE A 57 3.64 -5.75 -15.27
C ILE A 57 3.05 -6.88 -14.42
N ASN A 58 2.82 -8.08 -15.00
CA ASN A 58 2.37 -9.24 -14.22
C ASN A 58 3.37 -9.64 -13.14
N ASP A 59 4.66 -9.68 -13.49
CA ASP A 59 5.73 -10.04 -12.56
C ASP A 59 5.81 -9.04 -11.41
N GLU A 60 5.72 -7.73 -11.70
CA GLU A 60 5.68 -6.68 -10.68
C GLU A 60 4.43 -6.76 -9.80
N TYR A 61 3.25 -6.99 -10.38
CA TYR A 61 2.01 -7.20 -9.62
C TYR A 61 2.12 -8.40 -8.67
N ALA A 62 2.70 -9.51 -9.14
CA ALA A 62 2.94 -10.68 -8.31
C ALA A 62 3.91 -10.37 -7.16
N GLN A 63 4.98 -9.60 -7.43
CA GLN A 63 5.91 -9.14 -6.39
C GLN A 63 5.21 -8.25 -5.36
N PHE A 64 4.33 -7.34 -5.77
CA PHE A 64 3.58 -6.49 -4.84
C PHE A 64 2.63 -7.30 -3.96
N SER A 65 1.94 -8.28 -4.54
CA SER A 65 1.10 -9.20 -3.76
C SER A 65 1.90 -10.04 -2.76
N LEU A 66 3.15 -10.40 -3.07
CA LEU A 66 4.05 -11.06 -2.11
C LEU A 66 4.51 -10.13 -0.98
N LEU A 67 4.70 -8.84 -1.27
CA LEU A 67 5.11 -7.83 -0.29
C LEU A 67 3.95 -7.30 0.56
N GLU A 68 2.71 -7.39 0.06
CA GLU A 68 1.52 -6.84 0.71
C GLU A 68 1.35 -7.26 2.17
N PRO A 69 1.48 -8.55 2.55
CA PRO A 69 1.34 -8.95 3.96
C PRO A 69 2.39 -8.31 4.87
N ALA A 70 3.60 -8.07 4.35
CA ALA A 70 4.64 -7.39 5.12
C ALA A 70 4.26 -5.93 5.36
N MET A 71 3.67 -5.26 4.37
CA MET A 71 3.19 -3.88 4.52
C MET A 71 2.03 -3.75 5.52
N HIS A 72 1.33 -4.83 5.90
CA HIS A 72 0.32 -4.77 6.97
C HIS A 72 0.94 -4.55 8.36
N HIS A 73 2.26 -4.75 8.50
CA HIS A 73 3.05 -4.52 9.72
C HIS A 73 4.24 -3.57 9.42
N PRO A 74 3.98 -2.26 9.19
CA PRO A 74 4.99 -1.36 8.65
C PRO A 74 6.25 -1.17 9.51
N ASP A 75 6.11 -1.12 10.83
CA ASP A 75 7.23 -1.00 11.77
C ASP A 75 8.25 -2.13 11.58
N THR A 76 7.77 -3.35 11.43
CA THR A 76 8.56 -4.55 11.21
C THR A 76 9.10 -4.58 9.79
N PHE A 77 8.29 -4.20 8.80
CA PHE A 77 8.70 -4.18 7.40
C PHE A 77 9.84 -3.20 7.15
N VAL A 78 9.79 -2.00 7.74
CA VAL A 78 10.79 -0.93 7.57
C VAL A 78 12.02 -1.13 8.46
N SER A 79 11.87 -1.69 9.66
CA SER A 79 13.00 -1.86 10.60
C SER A 79 14.04 -2.86 10.08
N PRO A 80 15.35 -2.56 10.24
CA PRO A 80 16.40 -3.55 10.06
C PRO A 80 16.47 -4.54 11.26
N PRO A 81 16.88 -5.80 11.04
CA PRO A 81 17.10 -6.45 9.75
C PRO A 81 15.77 -6.85 9.10
N SER A 82 15.60 -6.52 7.82
CA SER A 82 14.44 -6.99 7.05
C SER A 82 14.85 -8.11 6.12
N ARG A 83 13.94 -9.07 5.91
CA ARG A 83 14.10 -10.14 4.92
C ARG A 83 13.85 -9.64 3.50
N CYS A 84 13.41 -8.39 3.35
CA CYS A 84 13.18 -7.74 2.07
C CYS A 84 14.48 -7.05 1.59
N PHE A 85 14.87 -7.31 0.35
CA PHE A 85 16.06 -6.73 -0.28
C PHE A 85 15.92 -5.26 -0.69
N LEU A 86 14.88 -4.57 -0.23
CA LEU A 86 14.66 -3.15 -0.47
C LEU A 86 15.33 -2.30 0.61
N ASP A 87 15.90 -1.17 0.21
CA ASP A 87 16.44 -0.21 1.18
C ASP A 87 15.34 0.39 2.06
N VAL A 88 15.72 0.95 3.20
CA VAL A 88 14.79 1.49 4.20
C VAL A 88 13.93 2.62 3.62
N ARG A 89 14.50 3.49 2.77
CA ARG A 89 13.79 4.64 2.19
C ARG A 89 12.72 4.14 1.24
N THR A 90 13.04 3.19 0.37
CA THR A 90 12.05 2.57 -0.53
C THR A 90 10.93 1.90 0.26
N ARG A 91 11.25 1.09 1.28
CA ARG A 91 10.22 0.44 2.11
C ARG A 91 9.28 1.43 2.80
N ARG A 92 9.81 2.54 3.32
CA ARG A 92 9.00 3.63 3.89
C ARG A 92 8.09 4.27 2.86
N HIS A 93 8.60 4.47 1.64
CA HIS A 93 7.83 5.01 0.53
C HIS A 93 6.67 4.09 0.16
N LEU A 94 6.93 2.78 0.05
CA LEU A 94 5.90 1.77 -0.24
C LEU A 94 4.80 1.77 0.80
N VAL A 95 5.17 1.78 2.09
CA VAL A 95 4.20 1.89 3.19
C VAL A 95 3.37 3.16 3.05
N SER A 96 4.01 4.32 2.83
CA SER A 96 3.31 5.59 2.70
C SER A 96 2.31 5.58 1.54
N GLN A 97 2.68 5.03 0.39
CA GLN A 97 1.81 4.90 -0.79
C GLN A 97 0.71 3.84 -0.56
N TYR A 98 1.04 2.72 0.08
CA TYR A 98 0.10 1.64 0.38
C TYR A 98 -0.97 2.06 1.40
N TYR A 99 -0.64 2.96 2.33
CA TYR A 99 -1.58 3.56 3.28
C TYR A 99 -2.18 4.89 2.80
N SER A 100 -1.98 5.27 1.52
CA SER A 100 -2.63 6.46 0.98
C SER A 100 -4.16 6.36 1.09
N LEU A 101 -4.80 7.49 1.37
CA LEU A 101 -6.24 7.63 1.50
C LEU A 101 -6.74 8.60 0.43
N ASP A 102 -7.90 8.28 -0.15
CA ASP A 102 -8.61 9.15 -1.08
C ASP A 102 -9.73 9.89 -0.33
N ASP A 103 -9.77 11.21 -0.46
CA ASP A 103 -10.72 12.07 0.23
C ASP A 103 -12.19 11.75 -0.12
N SER A 104 -12.47 11.29 -1.33
CA SER A 104 -13.83 10.90 -1.74
C SER A 104 -14.25 9.61 -1.03
N VAL A 105 -13.34 8.65 -0.91
CA VAL A 105 -13.56 7.41 -0.14
C VAL A 105 -13.76 7.75 1.34
N LEU A 106 -12.91 8.60 1.92
CA LEU A 106 -13.05 9.01 3.31
C LEU A 106 -14.40 9.65 3.58
N ARG A 107 -14.85 10.56 2.70
CA ARG A 107 -16.15 11.22 2.79
C ARG A 107 -17.29 10.21 2.80
N GLU A 108 -17.29 9.25 1.88
CA GLU A 108 -18.31 8.20 1.82
C GLU A 108 -18.26 7.27 3.03
N LEU A 109 -17.06 7.00 3.57
CA LEU A 109 -16.90 6.20 4.78
C LEU A 109 -17.30 6.95 6.05
N THR A 110 -17.39 8.29 6.03
CA THR A 110 -17.80 9.06 7.21
C THR A 110 -19.16 8.60 7.74
N GLY A 111 -19.22 8.44 9.06
CA GLY A 111 -20.42 7.95 9.75
C GLY A 111 -20.67 6.45 9.67
N SER A 112 -19.74 5.69 9.11
CA SER A 112 -19.71 4.24 9.29
C SER A 112 -18.87 3.87 10.51
N LYS A 113 -19.35 2.90 11.30
CA LYS A 113 -18.52 2.24 12.31
C LYS A 113 -17.49 1.36 11.61
N LEU A 114 -16.21 1.57 11.92
CA LEU A 114 -15.10 0.74 11.45
C LEU A 114 -15.17 -0.59 12.22
N SER A 115 -15.91 -1.57 11.72
CA SER A 115 -16.07 -2.86 12.39
C SER A 115 -15.81 -4.03 11.45
N THR A 116 -15.63 -5.20 12.07
CA THR A 116 -15.64 -6.51 11.38
C THR A 116 -16.86 -6.71 10.50
N ARG A 117 -18.02 -6.19 10.91
CA ARG A 117 -19.28 -6.20 10.16
C ARG A 117 -19.57 -4.81 9.64
N PHE A 118 -18.70 -4.30 8.77
CA PHE A 118 -18.99 -3.09 8.00
C PHE A 118 -20.36 -3.26 7.35
N ARG A 119 -21.32 -2.39 7.69
CA ARG A 119 -22.72 -2.54 7.26
C ARG A 119 -22.98 -1.94 5.87
N ARG A 120 -22.11 -1.07 5.36
CA ARG A 120 -22.24 -0.51 4.01
C ARG A 120 -21.56 -1.44 3.00
N ASP A 121 -22.09 -1.47 1.79
CA ASP A 121 -21.44 -2.20 0.71
C ASP A 121 -20.23 -1.40 0.23
N LEU A 122 -19.03 -2.00 0.27
CA LEU A 122 -17.83 -1.35 -0.27
C LEU A 122 -17.95 -1.12 -1.78
N THR A 123 -18.81 -1.88 -2.47
CA THR A 123 -19.17 -1.67 -3.89
C THR A 123 -19.89 -0.34 -4.06
N GLU A 124 -20.88 -0.03 -3.23
CA GLU A 124 -21.61 1.24 -3.25
C GLU A 124 -20.69 2.42 -2.91
N VAL A 125 -19.79 2.25 -1.94
CA VAL A 125 -18.78 3.28 -1.59
C VAL A 125 -17.84 3.53 -2.76
N ALA A 126 -17.34 2.47 -3.41
CA ALA A 126 -16.48 2.57 -4.59
C ALA A 126 -17.19 3.30 -5.75
N GLU A 127 -18.44 2.96 -6.03
CA GLU A 127 -19.26 3.62 -7.06
C GLU A 127 -19.46 5.11 -6.78
N ARG A 128 -19.81 5.50 -5.54
CA ARG A 128 -20.03 6.90 -5.17
C ARG A 128 -18.77 7.74 -5.13
N SER A 129 -17.67 7.15 -4.67
CA SER A 129 -16.36 7.80 -4.60
C SER A 129 -15.68 7.92 -5.97
N GLY A 130 -16.11 7.12 -6.96
CA GLY A 130 -15.45 7.00 -8.25
C GLY A 130 -14.11 6.26 -8.18
N VAL A 131 -13.79 5.64 -7.04
CA VAL A 131 -12.57 4.87 -6.83
C VAL A 131 -12.86 3.39 -7.09
N ARG A 132 -11.89 2.67 -7.66
CA ARG A 132 -12.04 1.24 -7.92
C ARG A 132 -12.22 0.44 -6.63
N LEU A 133 -13.05 -0.60 -6.69
CA LEU A 133 -13.37 -1.43 -5.53
C LEU A 133 -12.14 -1.99 -4.80
N ASN A 134 -11.11 -2.41 -5.53
CA ASN A 134 -9.88 -2.93 -4.92
C ASN A 134 -9.14 -1.86 -4.11
N SER A 135 -9.01 -0.64 -4.65
CA SER A 135 -8.41 0.49 -3.91
C SER A 135 -9.27 0.89 -2.71
N CYS A 136 -10.59 0.98 -2.88
CA CYS A 136 -11.51 1.25 -1.79
C CYS A 136 -11.39 0.22 -0.66
N ARG A 137 -11.31 -1.08 -1.01
CA ARG A 137 -11.12 -2.17 -0.05
C ARG A 137 -9.79 -2.07 0.70
N ARG A 138 -8.69 -1.80 -0.01
CA ARG A 138 -7.36 -1.55 0.58
C ARG A 138 -7.43 -0.42 1.62
N GLN A 139 -7.99 0.73 1.23
CA GLN A 139 -8.11 1.90 2.10
C GLN A 139 -8.95 1.61 3.36
N TYR A 140 -10.10 0.92 3.19
CA TYR A 140 -10.94 0.52 4.31
C TYR A 140 -10.23 -0.46 5.27
N GLU A 141 -9.56 -1.48 4.74
CA GLU A 141 -8.82 -2.44 5.58
C GLU A 141 -7.63 -1.77 6.29
N ASN A 142 -6.98 -0.80 5.66
CA ASN A 142 -5.95 0.01 6.30
C ASN A 142 -6.52 0.84 7.46
N LEU A 143 -7.64 1.54 7.26
CA LEU A 143 -8.35 2.26 8.33
C LEU A 143 -8.66 1.34 9.50
N ARG A 144 -9.13 0.12 9.20
CA ARG A 144 -9.46 -0.87 10.22
C ARG A 144 -8.24 -1.41 10.96
N ARG A 145 -7.12 -1.67 10.26
CA ARG A 145 -5.85 -2.05 10.90
C ARG A 145 -5.39 -0.98 11.87
N VAL A 146 -5.43 0.29 11.45
CA VAL A 146 -5.01 1.43 12.28
C VAL A 146 -5.96 1.64 13.46
N ALA A 147 -7.28 1.54 13.24
CA ALA A 147 -8.28 1.65 14.29
C ALA A 147 -8.12 0.59 15.39
N ARG A 148 -7.85 -0.67 15.03
CA ARG A 148 -7.58 -1.73 16.03
C ARG A 148 -6.40 -1.38 16.93
N LEU A 149 -5.29 -0.91 16.34
CA LEU A 149 -4.15 -0.50 17.14
C LEU A 149 -4.49 0.68 18.07
N ALA A 150 -5.33 1.61 17.59
CA ALA A 150 -5.78 2.77 18.36
C ALA A 150 -6.56 2.39 19.62
N GLU A 151 -7.41 1.35 19.54
CA GLU A 151 -8.21 0.85 20.66
C GLU A 151 -7.33 0.25 21.78
N ASP A 152 -6.22 -0.40 21.41
CA ASP A 152 -5.35 -1.12 22.34
C ASP A 152 -4.23 -0.26 22.95
N SER A 153 -4.03 0.97 22.48
CA SER A 153 -2.84 1.76 22.79
C SER A 153 -3.15 3.04 23.59
N PRO A 154 -2.58 3.23 24.80
CA PRO A 154 -2.72 4.47 25.54
C PRO A 154 -1.81 5.58 24.98
N GLY A 155 -2.33 6.80 24.86
CA GLY A 155 -1.57 8.00 24.49
C GLY A 155 -2.15 8.79 23.32
N LYS A 156 -1.36 9.70 22.75
CA LYS A 156 -1.77 10.50 21.59
C LYS A 156 -1.80 9.63 20.34
N LEU A 157 -3.00 9.42 19.79
CA LEU A 157 -3.23 8.51 18.68
C LEU A 157 -2.33 8.78 17.46
N THR A 158 -2.16 10.05 17.07
CA THR A 158 -1.30 10.40 15.93
C THR A 158 0.15 9.93 16.12
N ASP A 159 0.69 10.02 17.33
CA ASP A 159 2.07 9.61 17.61
C ASP A 159 2.21 8.08 17.60
N ILE A 160 1.19 7.38 18.09
CA ILE A 160 1.08 5.91 18.01
C ILE A 160 1.06 5.47 16.54
N ILE A 161 0.20 6.08 15.72
CA ILE A 161 0.09 5.74 14.29
C ILE A 161 1.42 5.96 13.57
N LYS A 162 2.08 7.11 13.80
CA LYS A 162 3.40 7.39 13.22
C LYS A 162 4.45 6.36 13.62
N LYS A 163 4.43 5.91 14.88
CA LYS A 163 5.40 4.95 15.40
C LYS A 163 5.21 3.57 14.78
N PHE A 164 4.00 3.02 14.81
CA PHE A 164 3.74 1.63 14.43
C PHE A 164 3.46 1.45 12.93
N PHE A 165 2.88 2.45 12.27
CA PHE A 165 2.62 2.42 10.82
C PHE A 165 3.67 3.19 10.01
N VAL A 166 4.60 3.89 10.67
CA VAL A 166 5.73 4.57 10.00
C VAL A 166 5.28 5.63 8.98
N LEU A 167 4.07 6.18 9.17
CA LEU A 167 3.44 7.12 8.24
C LEU A 167 3.95 8.56 8.41
N PRO A 168 3.92 9.38 7.34
CA PRO A 168 4.15 10.81 7.46
C PRO A 168 3.07 11.49 8.32
N GLN A 169 3.39 12.67 8.85
CA GLN A 169 2.53 13.42 9.78
C GLN A 169 1.11 13.62 9.24
N SER A 170 0.98 14.12 8.01
CA SER A 170 -0.30 14.41 7.36
C SER A 170 -1.20 13.18 7.26
N LEU A 171 -0.62 12.03 6.90
CA LEU A 171 -1.38 10.79 6.76
C LEU A 171 -1.80 10.25 8.13
N ALA A 172 -0.90 10.29 9.13
CA ALA A 172 -1.24 9.90 10.50
C ALA A 172 -2.36 10.77 11.10
N GLU A 173 -2.38 12.08 10.80
CA GLU A 173 -3.47 12.99 11.18
C GLU A 173 -4.78 12.62 10.48
N ALA A 174 -4.76 12.32 9.18
CA ALA A 174 -5.95 11.88 8.44
C ALA A 174 -6.54 10.59 9.04
N TYR A 175 -5.71 9.58 9.33
CA TYR A 175 -6.14 8.36 10.02
C TYR A 175 -6.70 8.67 11.43
N THR A 176 -6.03 9.53 12.20
CA THR A 176 -6.49 9.95 13.54
C THR A 176 -7.89 10.56 13.47
N ALA A 177 -8.09 11.51 12.55
CA ALA A 177 -9.36 12.21 12.37
C ALA A 177 -10.48 11.23 11.98
N MET A 178 -10.22 10.33 11.04
CA MET A 178 -11.19 9.33 10.60
C MET A 178 -11.61 8.37 11.73
N ILE A 179 -10.64 7.87 12.50
CA ILE A 179 -10.91 7.01 13.65
C ILE A 179 -11.74 7.76 14.69
N PHE A 180 -11.38 9.01 15.00
CA PHE A 180 -12.12 9.83 15.96
C PHE A 180 -13.57 10.07 15.53
N ILE A 181 -13.79 10.43 14.26
CA ILE A 181 -15.13 10.65 13.68
C ILE A 181 -15.96 9.36 13.69
N SER A 182 -15.34 8.22 13.44
CA SER A 182 -16.01 6.92 13.46
C SER A 182 -16.34 6.40 14.87
N ALA A 183 -15.54 6.76 15.87
CA ALA A 183 -15.71 6.30 17.25
C ALA A 183 -16.67 7.16 18.09
N ASN A 184 -16.67 8.49 17.92
CA ASN A 184 -17.44 9.43 18.75
C ASN A 184 -18.82 9.73 18.15
N ARG A 185 -19.57 8.67 17.85
CA ARG A 185 -20.98 8.73 17.45
C ARG A 185 -21.88 7.97 18.41
#